data_AF-A0A072NSN3-F1
#
_entry.id   AF-A0A072NSN3-F1
#
_cell.length_a   1.000
_cell.length_b   1.000
_cell.length_c   1.000
_cell.angle_alpha   90.00
_cell.angle_beta   90.00
_cell.angle_gamma   90.00
#
_symmetry.space_group_name_H-M   'P 1'
#
loop_
_entity.id
_entity.type
_entity.pdbx_description
1 polymer ?
#
loop_
_entity_poly.entity_id
_entity_poly.type
_entity_poly.pdbx_seq_one_letter_code
_entity_poly.pdbx_strand_id
1 'polypeptide(L)'
;MTHQIPRRIVLRFGVDYELEEATIIETFFTEFGLKPADDFYSHLMAPNESSRMYIILDLHCITVPTVQLRDIKYEAFKVKRNNKLYVPHPARNAPLIIISHFSQLSKEACEYARSRCQDVPWGTDRRQSEELAGVSPVQIGQSPGRLVS
;
A
#
# COMPACT_ATOMS: atom_id res chain seq x y z
N MET A 1 18.08 -9.02 -23.71
CA MET A 1 17.21 -9.13 -22.52
C MET A 1 17.55 -7.95 -21.63
N THR A 2 16.65 -7.01 -21.43
CA THR A 2 16.86 -5.91 -20.48
C THR A 2 16.81 -6.50 -19.07
N HIS A 3 17.94 -6.53 -18.36
CA HIS A 3 17.94 -6.91 -16.95
C HIS A 3 17.01 -5.95 -16.20
N GLN A 4 15.90 -6.48 -15.69
CA GLN A 4 15.02 -5.72 -14.83
C GLN A 4 15.72 -5.58 -13.47
N ILE A 5 15.96 -4.32 -13.07
CA ILE A 5 16.71 -4.00 -11.85
C ILE A 5 15.71 -4.01 -10.69
N PRO A 6 15.88 -4.86 -9.66
CA PRO A 6 14.97 -4.90 -8.52
C PRO A 6 15.00 -3.57 -7.76
N ARG A 7 13.81 -3.06 -7.40
CA ARG A 7 13.66 -1.79 -6.69
C ARG A 7 12.59 -1.92 -5.61
N ARG A 8 12.84 -1.28 -4.47
CA ARG A 8 11.84 -1.08 -3.43
C ARG A 8 11.40 0.37 -3.43
N ILE A 9 10.11 0.60 -3.70
CA ILE A 9 9.51 1.93 -3.64
C ILE A 9 8.70 2.03 -2.35
N VAL A 10 8.85 3.13 -1.62
CA VAL A 10 8.13 3.41 -0.39
C VAL A 10 7.27 4.64 -0.57
N LEU A 11 5.95 4.46 -0.63
CA LEU A 11 4.97 5.54 -0.74
C LEU A 11 4.51 5.92 0.66
N ARG A 12 4.85 7.13 1.10
CA ARG A 12 4.51 7.69 2.41
C ARG A 12 3.28 8.59 2.31
N PHE A 13 2.27 8.31 3.12
CA PHE A 13 0.99 9.02 3.06
C PHE A 13 0.35 9.18 4.46
N GLY A 14 -0.79 9.87 4.56
CA GLY A 14 -1.51 10.06 5.83
C GLY A 14 -2.43 8.87 6.14
N VAL A 15 -2.64 8.56 7.42
CA VAL A 15 -3.55 7.47 7.84
C VAL A 15 -4.98 7.64 7.30
N ASP A 16 -5.38 8.86 6.99
CA ASP A 16 -6.65 9.18 6.35
C ASP A 16 -6.79 8.64 4.91
N TYR A 17 -5.72 8.08 4.30
CA TYR A 17 -5.77 7.43 3.00
C TYR A 17 -5.59 5.90 3.09
N GLU A 18 -5.76 5.30 4.27
CA GLU A 18 -5.55 3.86 4.48
C GLU A 18 -6.35 2.98 3.50
N LEU A 19 -7.62 3.30 3.26
CA LEU A 19 -8.52 2.54 2.38
C LEU A 19 -8.26 2.79 0.87
N GLU A 20 -7.31 3.65 0.52
CA GLU A 20 -6.97 4.05 -0.86
C GLU A 20 -5.71 3.34 -1.39
N GLU A 21 -5.25 2.24 -0.76
CA GLU A 21 -4.02 1.52 -1.17
C GLU A 21 -4.00 1.25 -2.67
N ALA A 22 -5.04 0.60 -3.21
CA ALA A 22 -5.12 0.26 -4.64
C ALA A 22 -5.05 1.50 -5.54
N THR A 23 -5.86 2.53 -5.25
CA THR A 23 -5.88 3.80 -5.99
C THR A 23 -4.50 4.47 -6.00
N ILE A 24 -3.80 4.49 -4.85
CA ILE A 24 -2.46 5.07 -4.72
C ILE A 24 -1.47 4.33 -5.62
N ILE A 25 -1.50 2.99 -5.62
CA ILE A 25 -0.60 2.16 -6.43
C ILE A 25 -0.86 2.36 -7.93
N GLU A 26 -2.13 2.28 -8.36
CA GLU A 26 -2.52 2.45 -9.75
C GLU A 26 -2.16 3.84 -10.29
N THR A 27 -2.41 4.89 -9.49
CA THR A 27 -2.06 6.26 -9.86
C THR A 27 -0.54 6.42 -9.98
N PHE A 28 0.22 5.82 -9.06
CA PHE A 28 1.68 5.86 -9.10
C PHE A 28 2.23 5.22 -10.38
N PHE A 29 1.77 4.02 -10.72
CA PHE A 29 2.21 3.37 -11.96
C PHE A 29 1.84 4.16 -13.21
N THR A 30 0.65 4.76 -13.23
CA THR A 30 0.21 5.61 -14.34
C THR A 30 1.08 6.87 -14.47
N GLU A 31 1.34 7.59 -13.38
CA GLU A 31 2.10 8.85 -13.38
C GLU A 31 3.55 8.64 -13.84
N PHE A 32 4.18 7.53 -13.44
CA PHE A 32 5.57 7.21 -13.80
C PHE A 32 5.70 6.31 -15.05
N GLY A 33 4.59 6.02 -15.74
CA GLY A 33 4.58 5.17 -16.95
C GLY A 33 5.09 3.75 -16.70
N LEU A 34 4.97 3.25 -15.46
CA LEU A 34 5.41 1.92 -15.07
C LEU A 34 4.35 0.90 -15.45
N LYS A 35 4.78 -0.20 -16.08
CA LYS A 35 3.93 -1.34 -16.40
C LYS A 35 4.58 -2.60 -15.86
N PRO A 36 4.45 -2.88 -14.54
CA PRO A 36 5.13 -4.02 -13.95
C PRO A 36 4.61 -5.37 -14.47
N ALA A 37 3.54 -5.42 -15.28
CA ALA A 37 2.98 -6.67 -15.82
C ALA A 37 2.77 -7.73 -14.72
N ASP A 38 2.23 -7.27 -13.59
CA ASP A 38 2.01 -8.03 -12.35
C ASP A 38 3.28 -8.50 -11.62
N ASP A 39 4.48 -8.14 -12.09
CA ASP A 39 5.76 -8.41 -11.42
C ASP A 39 6.04 -7.37 -10.31
N PHE A 40 5.12 -7.29 -9.36
CA PHE A 40 5.28 -6.53 -8.13
C PHE A 40 4.46 -7.11 -7.00
N TYR A 41 4.91 -6.89 -5.78
CA TYR A 41 4.13 -7.11 -4.57
C TYR A 41 4.01 -5.81 -3.76
N SER A 42 2.90 -5.66 -3.04
CA SER A 42 2.67 -4.52 -2.15
C SER A 42 2.47 -4.95 -0.71
N HIS A 43 2.94 -4.12 0.21
CA HIS A 43 2.69 -4.28 1.64
C HIS A 43 2.34 -2.94 2.28
N LEU A 44 1.13 -2.86 2.83
CA LEU A 44 0.73 -1.75 3.66
C LEU A 44 1.30 -1.88 5.07
N MET A 45 2.03 -0.86 5.52
CA MET A 45 2.53 -0.74 6.88
C MET A 45 1.72 0.27 7.68
N ALA A 46 1.27 -0.19 8.85
CA ALA A 46 0.59 0.62 9.85
C ALA A 46 1.44 1.84 10.29
N PRO A 47 0.78 2.92 10.74
CA PRO A 47 1.48 4.06 11.31
C PRO A 47 2.22 3.64 12.60
N ASN A 48 3.33 4.31 12.89
CA ASN A 48 4.02 4.22 14.17
C ASN A 48 3.59 5.37 15.09
N GLU A 49 4.54 6.05 15.75
CA GLU A 49 4.34 7.27 16.53
C GLU A 49 3.88 8.49 15.69
N SER A 50 3.74 8.35 14.36
CA SER A 50 3.27 9.41 13.47
C SER A 50 1.96 9.04 12.79
N SER A 51 1.17 10.02 12.35
CA SER A 51 -0.06 9.81 11.56
C SER A 51 0.21 9.39 10.10
N ARG A 52 1.34 8.72 9.84
CA ARG A 52 1.86 8.45 8.51
C ARG A 52 2.01 6.95 8.28
N MET A 53 1.38 6.50 7.21
CA MET A 53 1.45 5.12 6.72
C MET A 53 2.43 5.01 5.55
N TYR A 54 2.78 3.77 5.24
CA TYR A 54 3.67 3.44 4.13
C TYR A 54 3.09 2.30 3.30
N ILE A 55 3.11 2.43 1.98
CA ILE A 55 2.96 1.29 1.07
C ILE A 55 4.36 0.98 0.56
N ILE A 56 4.82 -0.25 0.76
CA ILE A 56 6.03 -0.77 0.16
C ILE A 56 5.64 -1.45 -1.15
N LEU A 57 6.34 -1.13 -2.23
CA LEU A 57 6.23 -1.79 -3.53
C LEU A 57 7.57 -2.42 -3.88
N ASP A 58 7.59 -3.74 -4.00
CA ASP A 58 8.74 -4.50 -4.46
C ASP A 58 8.56 -4.79 -5.95
N LEU A 59 9.28 -4.06 -6.80
CA LEU A 59 9.22 -4.24 -8.24
C LEU A 59 10.21 -5.29 -8.71
N HIS A 60 9.78 -6.13 -9.64
CA HIS A 60 10.57 -7.24 -10.19
C HIS A 60 10.82 -8.38 -9.18
N CYS A 61 9.96 -8.51 -8.18
CA CYS A 61 10.13 -9.51 -7.12
C CYS A 61 9.75 -10.93 -7.54
N ILE A 62 8.93 -11.10 -8.59
CA ILE A 62 8.58 -12.41 -9.14
C ILE A 62 9.72 -12.90 -10.05
N THR A 63 10.24 -12.03 -10.93
CA THR A 63 11.35 -12.40 -11.83
C THR A 63 12.70 -12.44 -11.12
N VAL A 64 12.87 -11.67 -10.04
CA VAL A 64 14.07 -11.65 -9.19
C VAL A 64 13.69 -11.94 -7.73
N PRO A 65 13.46 -13.23 -7.38
CA PRO A 65 12.94 -13.61 -6.06
C PRO A 65 13.97 -13.54 -4.93
N THR A 66 15.27 -13.57 -5.26
CA THR A 66 16.36 -13.57 -4.29
C THR A 66 17.23 -12.33 -4.47
N VAL A 67 17.14 -11.41 -3.51
CA VAL A 67 17.95 -10.19 -3.44
C VAL A 67 18.34 -9.91 -2.00
N GLN A 68 19.51 -9.30 -1.80
CA GLN A 68 19.92 -8.84 -0.48
C GLN A 68 19.35 -7.44 -0.27
N LEU A 69 18.59 -7.23 0.81
CA LEU A 69 17.91 -5.95 1.09
C LEU A 69 18.85 -4.73 1.10
N ARG A 70 20.13 -4.94 1.44
CA ARG A 70 21.18 -3.91 1.42
C ARG A 70 21.55 -3.44 0.02
N ASP A 71 21.40 -4.29 -1.00
CA ASP A 71 21.82 -4.02 -2.37
C ASP A 71 20.66 -3.49 -3.24
N ILE A 72 19.44 -3.50 -2.70
CA ILE A 72 18.24 -3.01 -3.40
C ILE A 72 18.23 -1.49 -3.39
N LYS A 73 17.88 -0.92 -4.56
CA LYS A 73 17.63 0.51 -4.68
C LYS A 73 16.33 0.87 -3.97
N TYR A 74 16.40 1.81 -3.02
CA TYR A 74 15.24 2.40 -2.35
C TYR A 74 14.87 3.73 -3.00
N GLU A 75 13.59 3.91 -3.27
CA GLU A 75 13.02 5.19 -3.69
C GLU A 75 11.84 5.51 -2.79
N ALA A 76 11.83 6.69 -2.16
CA ALA A 76 10.75 7.10 -1.29
C ALA A 76 9.98 8.27 -1.91
N PHE A 77 8.65 8.22 -1.85
CA PHE A 77 7.77 9.26 -2.36
C PHE A 77 6.78 9.68 -1.29
N LYS A 78 6.46 10.98 -1.24
CA LYS A 78 5.33 11.49 -0.48
C LYS A 78 4.12 11.57 -1.39
N VAL A 79 3.04 10.93 -0.98
CA VAL A 79 1.74 11.00 -1.63
C VAL A 79 1.01 12.25 -1.12
N LYS A 80 0.52 13.09 -2.02
CA LYS A 80 -0.33 14.23 -1.69
C LYS A 80 -1.71 14.02 -2.27
N ARG A 81 -2.74 14.41 -1.52
CA ARG A 81 -4.14 14.42 -1.96
C ARG A 81 -4.51 15.78 -2.54
N ASN A 82 -5.42 15.80 -3.52
CA ASN A 82 -6.14 16.99 -3.91
C ASN A 82 -7.42 17.09 -3.08
N ASN A 83 -7.45 17.97 -2.07
CA ASN A 83 -8.63 18.15 -1.23
C ASN A 83 -9.78 18.92 -1.93
N LYS A 84 -9.62 19.29 -3.20
CA LYS A 84 -10.57 20.17 -3.91
C LYS A 84 -11.68 19.45 -4.68
N LEU A 85 -11.67 18.12 -4.73
CA LEU A 85 -12.65 17.34 -5.49
C LEU A 85 -13.31 16.32 -4.57
N TYR A 86 -14.50 16.67 -4.09
CA TYR A 86 -15.45 15.71 -3.56
C TYR A 86 -16.25 15.21 -4.76
N VAL A 87 -15.94 14.00 -5.26
CA VAL A 87 -16.77 13.35 -6.26
C VAL A 87 -17.58 12.28 -5.53
N PRO A 88 -18.90 12.46 -5.35
CA PRO A 88 -19.74 11.42 -4.78
C PRO A 88 -19.70 10.19 -5.69
N HIS A 89 -19.26 9.04 -5.19
CA HIS A 89 -19.35 7.79 -5.96
C HIS A 89 -20.79 7.24 -5.86
N PRO A 90 -21.47 6.92 -6.98
CA PRO A 90 -22.85 6.45 -6.93
C PRO A 90 -23.08 5.06 -6.30
N ALA A 91 -22.02 4.29 -6.01
CA ALA A 91 -22.12 2.92 -5.48
C ALA A 91 -21.63 2.76 -4.03
N ARG A 92 -20.91 3.76 -3.50
CA ARG A 92 -20.45 3.82 -2.11
C ARG A 92 -20.60 5.29 -1.71
N ASN A 93 -21.29 5.61 -0.62
CA ASN A 93 -21.39 6.99 -0.09
C ASN A 93 -20.03 7.50 0.44
N ALA A 94 -18.97 7.41 -0.36
CA ALA A 94 -17.61 7.78 -0.06
C ALA A 94 -17.08 8.65 -1.22
N PRO A 95 -16.38 9.75 -0.92
CA PRO A 95 -15.75 10.57 -1.94
C PRO A 95 -14.69 9.75 -2.68
N LEU A 96 -14.77 9.70 -4.02
CA LEU A 96 -13.67 9.26 -4.87
C LEU A 96 -12.50 10.20 -4.65
N ILE A 97 -11.29 9.67 -4.59
CA ILE A 97 -10.15 10.52 -4.33
C ILE A 97 -9.10 10.58 -5.40
N ILE A 98 -8.57 11.79 -5.41
CA ILE A 98 -7.73 12.34 -6.42
C ILE A 98 -6.41 12.57 -5.69
N ILE A 99 -5.55 11.58 -5.79
CA ILE A 99 -4.13 11.76 -5.50
C ILE A 99 -3.65 12.89 -6.43
N SER A 100 -3.12 13.96 -5.84
CA SER A 100 -2.73 15.16 -6.60
C SER A 100 -1.36 15.02 -7.24
N HIS A 101 -0.44 14.33 -6.57
CA HIS A 101 0.96 14.28 -6.97
C HIS A 101 1.79 13.33 -6.09
N PHE A 102 2.85 12.74 -6.67
CA PHE A 102 3.92 12.05 -5.93
C PHE A 102 5.20 12.89 -5.90
N SER A 103 5.60 13.36 -4.72
CA SER A 103 6.88 14.07 -4.59
C SER A 103 7.98 13.11 -4.16
N GLN A 104 9.00 12.91 -4.99
CA GLN A 104 10.18 12.15 -4.58
C GLN A 104 10.83 12.79 -3.35
N LEU A 105 11.23 11.96 -2.40
CA LEU A 105 11.86 12.39 -1.16
C LEU A 105 13.38 12.37 -1.28
N SER A 106 14.05 13.05 -0.33
CA SER A 106 15.51 13.15 -0.31
C SER A 106 16.19 11.81 0.01
N LYS A 107 17.51 11.76 -0.18
CA LYS A 107 18.31 10.56 0.15
C LYS A 107 18.17 10.17 1.62
N GLU A 108 18.12 11.14 2.52
CA GLU A 108 17.96 10.92 3.96
C GLU A 108 16.60 10.26 4.26
N ALA A 109 15.54 10.67 3.55
CA ALA A 109 14.24 10.05 3.67
C ALA A 109 14.23 8.62 3.09
N CYS A 110 15.00 8.34 2.03
CA CYS A 110 15.19 6.98 1.53
C CYS A 110 15.93 6.09 2.53
N GLU A 111 16.98 6.59 3.19
CA GLU A 111 17.69 5.84 4.24
C GLU A 111 16.80 5.60 5.47
N TYR A 112 16.02 6.61 5.86
CA TYR A 112 15.02 6.44 6.91
C TYR A 112 13.99 5.37 6.53
N ALA A 113 13.46 5.42 5.30
CA ALA A 113 12.54 4.41 4.79
C ALA A 113 13.19 3.01 4.80
N ARG A 114 14.46 2.88 4.41
CA ARG A 114 15.22 1.63 4.48
C ARG A 114 15.31 1.09 5.90
N SER A 115 15.67 1.92 6.87
CA SER A 115 15.70 1.53 8.28
C SER A 115 14.32 1.07 8.77
N ARG A 116 13.24 1.74 8.35
CA ARG A 116 11.86 1.36 8.71
C ARG A 116 11.40 0.05 8.07
N CYS A 117 11.93 -0.31 6.89
CA CYS A 117 11.56 -1.51 6.15
C CYS A 117 12.54 -2.67 6.36
N GLN A 118 13.49 -2.56 7.30
CA GLN A 118 14.55 -3.57 7.48
C GLN A 118 14.00 -4.97 7.79
N ASP A 119 12.88 -5.02 8.51
CA ASP A 119 12.21 -6.24 8.94
C ASP A 119 11.14 -6.72 7.94
N VAL A 120 11.00 -6.03 6.80
CA VAL A 120 10.07 -6.40 5.72
C VAL A 120 10.83 -7.21 4.67
N PRO A 121 10.61 -8.53 4.58
CA PRO A 121 11.25 -9.37 3.57
C PRO A 121 10.99 -8.88 2.15
N TRP A 122 11.91 -9.15 1.23
CA TRP A 122 11.70 -8.90 -0.19
C TRP A 122 10.56 -9.75 -0.73
N GLY A 123 9.70 -9.14 -1.55
CA GLY A 123 8.58 -9.85 -2.16
C GLY A 123 7.48 -10.19 -1.15
N THR A 124 7.27 -9.36 -0.13
CA THR A 124 6.14 -9.53 0.78
C THR A 124 4.87 -9.02 0.11
N ASP A 125 3.93 -9.93 -0.18
CA ASP A 125 2.60 -9.57 -0.68
C ASP A 125 1.58 -9.60 0.47
N ARG A 126 1.10 -8.41 0.86
CA ARG A 126 0.15 -8.17 1.96
C ARG A 126 -0.69 -6.94 1.64
N ARG A 127 -1.28 -6.93 0.45
CA ARG A 127 -2.27 -5.89 0.06
C ARG A 127 -3.49 -6.03 0.94
N GLN A 128 -4.18 -4.91 1.21
CA GLN A 128 -5.50 -4.98 1.82
C GLN A 128 -6.43 -5.80 0.92
N SER A 129 -6.89 -6.96 1.40
CA SER A 129 -7.86 -7.80 0.70
C SER A 129 -9.14 -7.01 0.41
N GLU A 130 -9.69 -7.14 -0.80
CA GLU A 130 -11.01 -6.60 -1.16
C GLU A 130 -12.17 -7.15 -0.28
N GLU A 131 -11.91 -8.18 0.54
CA GLU A 131 -12.88 -8.88 1.39
C GLU A 131 -13.48 -8.03 2.52
N LEU A 132 -12.89 -6.90 2.88
CA LEU A 132 -13.42 -6.01 3.92
C LEU A 132 -14.53 -5.06 3.43
N ALA A 133 -14.86 -5.07 2.13
CA ALA A 133 -15.94 -4.23 1.60
C ALA A 133 -17.36 -4.82 1.77
N GLY A 134 -17.52 -6.02 2.35
CA GLY A 134 -18.79 -6.77 2.21
C GLY A 134 -19.21 -7.73 3.32
N VAL A 135 -18.65 -7.70 4.53
CA VAL A 135 -19.14 -8.59 5.61
C VAL A 135 -19.70 -7.77 6.77
N SER A 136 -20.99 -7.46 6.70
CA SER A 136 -21.78 -7.23 7.91
C SER A 136 -21.63 -8.46 8.81
N PRO A 137 -21.28 -8.32 10.10
CA PRO A 137 -21.30 -9.46 11.00
C PRO A 137 -22.75 -9.93 11.10
N VAL A 138 -23.08 -11.05 10.47
CA VAL A 138 -24.26 -11.80 10.84
C VAL A 138 -23.99 -12.32 12.25
N GLN A 139 -24.47 -11.60 13.25
CA GLN A 139 -24.62 -12.11 14.59
C GLN A 139 -25.58 -13.30 14.51
N ILE A 140 -25.04 -14.50 14.29
CA ILE A 140 -25.75 -15.74 14.63
C ILE A 140 -25.80 -15.74 16.15
N GLY A 141 -26.91 -15.25 16.68
CA GLY A 141 -27.23 -15.34 18.10
C GLY A 141 -27.27 -16.81 18.51
N GLN A 142 -26.21 -17.28 19.16
CA GLN A 142 -26.29 -18.50 19.95
C GLN A 142 -27.18 -18.20 21.16
N SER A 143 -28.42 -18.67 21.08
CA SER A 143 -29.29 -18.75 22.26
C SER A 143 -28.67 -19.72 23.28
N PRO A 144 -28.69 -19.40 24.58
CA PRO A 144 -28.18 -20.32 25.59
C PRO A 144 -29.13 -21.52 25.73
N GLY A 145 -28.54 -22.71 25.69
CA GLY A 145 -29.23 -23.98 25.90
C GLY A 145 -29.96 -23.99 27.25
N ARG A 146 -31.26 -24.21 27.18
CA ARG A 146 -32.19 -24.35 28.30
C ARG A 146 -31.80 -25.58 29.14
N LEU A 147 -31.47 -25.37 30.41
CA LEU A 147 -31.40 -26.43 31.44
C LEU A 147 -32.77 -27.12 31.51
N VAL A 148 -32.76 -28.46 31.45
CA VAL A 148 -33.90 -29.30 31.82
C VAL A 148 -33.47 -30.10 33.05
N SER A 149 -34.39 -30.13 34.02
CA SER A 149 -34.27 -30.64 35.40
C SER A 149 -33.87 -32.10 35.51
#